data_AF-A0A640KEP8-F1
#
_entry.id   AF-A0A640KEP8-F1
#
_cell.length_a   1.000
_cell.length_b   1.000
_cell.length_c   1.000
_cell.angle_alpha   90.00
_cell.angle_beta   90.00
_cell.angle_gamma   90.00
#
_symmetry.space_group_name_H-M   'P 1'
#
loop_
_entity.id
_entity.type
_entity.pdbx_description
1 polymer ?
#
loop_
_entity_poly.entity_id
_entity_poly.type
_entity_poly.pdbx_seq_one_letter_code
_entity_poly.pdbx_strand_id
1 'polypeptide(L)'
;MGNKQSHTQGEFRYSGPTDFPYDEKIPLFEEKNGLLFRLVNNDNNSWAFYNDCQRFEFHVKVTFGSNSRNLQALGNTYLAEDPEGGWVAKTIVYPGKTEPFIQGDVVGFNSVVNAVLLTTEYKERCKEEKKAAKKAAKEAENSDELGSSAR
;
A
#
# COMPACT_ATOMS: atom_id res chain seq x y z
N MET A 1 -18.83 -6.53 30.56
CA MET A 1 -18.64 -5.12 30.16
C MET A 1 -17.72 -5.13 28.95
N GLY A 2 -18.25 -4.90 27.74
CA GLY A 2 -17.46 -4.97 26.52
C GLY A 2 -16.59 -3.73 26.39
N ASN A 3 -15.26 -3.89 26.45
CA ASN A 3 -14.33 -2.82 26.12
C ASN A 3 -14.57 -2.39 24.67
N LYS A 4 -15.22 -1.24 24.48
CA LYS A 4 -15.14 -0.49 23.23
C LYS A 4 -13.70 -0.02 23.14
N GLN A 5 -12.90 -0.70 22.31
CA GLN A 5 -11.59 -0.20 21.91
C GLN A 5 -11.80 1.19 21.31
N SER A 6 -11.43 2.23 22.06
CA SER A 6 -11.29 3.57 21.49
C SER A 6 -10.10 3.50 20.55
N HIS A 7 -10.36 3.42 19.25
CA HIS A 7 -9.30 3.43 18.25
C HIS A 7 -8.67 4.83 18.26
N THR A 8 -7.41 4.92 18.68
CA THR A 8 -6.63 6.16 18.60
C THR A 8 -6.43 6.51 17.12
N GLN A 9 -6.77 7.75 16.76
CA GLN A 9 -6.55 8.27 15.41
C GLN A 9 -5.05 8.19 15.08
N GLY A 10 -4.70 7.67 13.89
CA GLY A 10 -3.29 7.55 13.46
C GLY A 10 -2.64 6.18 13.74
N GLU A 11 -3.32 5.26 14.42
CA GLU A 11 -2.82 3.90 14.63
C GLU A 11 -3.34 2.89 13.59
N PHE A 12 -2.49 1.91 13.25
CA PHE A 12 -2.89 0.80 12.40
C PHE A 12 -3.84 -0.12 13.15
N ARG A 13 -4.91 -0.53 12.47
CA ARG A 13 -5.88 -1.48 13.00
C ARG A 13 -5.49 -2.92 12.67
N TYR A 14 -4.83 -3.14 11.54
CA TYR A 14 -4.36 -4.47 11.12
C TYR A 14 -2.86 -4.61 11.37
N SER A 15 -2.20 -5.59 10.74
CA SER A 15 -0.78 -5.89 10.94
C SER A 15 0.18 -4.73 10.66
N GLY A 16 -0.30 -3.67 10.01
CA GLY A 16 0.52 -2.58 9.51
C GLY A 16 1.35 -3.00 8.28
N PRO A 17 2.11 -2.05 7.71
CA PRO A 17 3.09 -2.33 6.66
C PRO A 17 4.27 -3.12 7.25
N THR A 18 4.69 -4.19 6.56
CA THR A 18 5.81 -5.06 6.99
C THR A 18 6.94 -5.11 5.97
N ASP A 19 6.67 -4.63 4.77
CA ASP A 19 7.44 -4.77 3.54
C ASP A 19 8.02 -3.43 3.07
N PHE A 20 7.82 -2.35 3.83
CA PHE A 20 8.35 -1.02 3.52
C PHE A 20 8.85 -0.33 4.81
N PRO A 21 10.14 0.02 4.90
CA PRO A 21 10.66 0.78 6.04
C PRO A 21 10.18 2.24 5.96
N TYR A 22 9.77 2.81 7.09
CA TYR A 22 9.30 4.21 7.15
C TYR A 22 9.64 4.83 8.51
N ASP A 23 9.87 6.13 8.51
CA ASP A 23 10.13 6.94 9.70
C ASP A 23 8.84 7.62 10.18
N GLU A 24 8.01 8.04 9.22
CA GLU A 24 6.79 8.77 9.50
C GLU A 24 5.58 8.09 8.84
N LYS A 25 4.46 8.10 9.56
CA LYS A 25 3.15 7.68 9.05
C LYS A 25 2.17 8.84 9.19
N ILE A 26 1.44 9.12 8.12
CA ILE A 26 0.49 10.23 8.06
C ILE A 26 -0.88 9.66 7.65
N PRO A 27 -1.91 9.71 8.51
CA PRO A 27 -3.26 9.29 8.14
C PRO A 27 -3.85 10.27 7.12
N LEU A 28 -4.47 9.76 6.05
CA LEU A 28 -5.06 10.60 4.99
C LEU A 28 -6.55 10.90 5.19
N PHE A 29 -7.22 10.17 6.09
CA PHE A 29 -8.62 10.42 6.43
C PHE A 29 -8.76 10.76 7.91
N GLU A 30 -9.60 11.75 8.23
CA GLU A 30 -9.94 12.08 9.62
C GLU A 30 -10.94 11.06 10.20
N GLU A 31 -11.60 10.28 9.36
CA GLU A 31 -12.52 9.25 9.79
C GLU A 31 -11.82 8.01 10.35
N LYS A 32 -12.38 7.49 11.44
CA LYS A 32 -11.93 6.26 12.11
C LYS A 32 -10.46 6.36 12.53
N ASN A 33 -9.58 5.53 11.98
CA ASN A 33 -8.19 5.45 12.38
C ASN A 33 -7.23 6.10 11.38
N GLY A 34 -7.72 6.56 10.23
CA GLY A 34 -6.88 7.06 9.14
C GLY A 34 -7.18 6.43 7.78
N LEU A 35 -7.67 5.19 7.78
CA LEU A 35 -8.02 4.31 6.63
C LEU A 35 -6.90 4.03 5.61
N LEU A 36 -6.22 5.06 5.15
CA LEU A 36 -5.07 5.04 4.27
C LEU A 36 -3.97 5.88 4.92
N PHE A 37 -2.75 5.35 4.93
CA PHE A 37 -1.60 6.02 5.53
C PHE A 37 -0.56 6.28 4.46
N ARG A 38 -0.04 7.51 4.39
CA ARG A 38 1.19 7.80 3.67
C ARG A 38 2.36 7.49 4.60
N LEU A 39 3.25 6.64 4.14
CA LEU A 39 4.49 6.30 4.80
C LEU A 39 5.61 7.09 4.15
N VAL A 40 6.44 7.74 4.95
CA VAL A 40 7.61 8.49 4.48
C VAL A 40 8.86 7.87 5.07
N ASN A 41 9.81 7.58 4.20
CA ASN A 41 11.15 7.16 4.55
C ASN A 41 12.12 8.30 4.19
N ASN A 42 12.74 8.87 5.21
CA ASN A 42 13.64 10.01 5.11
C ASN A 42 15.06 9.59 4.73
N ASP A 43 15.46 8.34 5.00
CA ASP A 43 16.79 7.83 4.63
C ASP A 43 16.97 7.71 3.12
N ASN A 44 15.93 7.26 2.42
CA ASN A 44 15.96 7.06 0.97
C ASN A 44 15.07 8.04 0.18
N ASN A 45 14.45 9.02 0.86
CA ASN A 45 13.49 9.96 0.27
C ASN A 45 12.38 9.27 -0.52
N SER A 46 11.80 8.19 0.02
CA SER A 46 10.75 7.43 -0.65
C SER A 46 9.46 7.39 0.13
N TRP A 47 8.36 7.35 -0.62
CA TRP A 47 7.01 7.30 -0.08
C TRP A 47 6.34 6.00 -0.47
N ALA A 48 5.47 5.52 0.42
CA ALA A 48 4.55 4.43 0.15
C ALA A 48 3.17 4.77 0.72
N PHE A 49 2.17 3.98 0.32
CA PHE A 49 0.85 4.04 0.91
C PHE A 49 0.45 2.68 1.47
N TYR A 50 -0.13 2.69 2.67
CA TYR A 50 -0.68 1.50 3.31
C TYR A 50 -2.19 1.63 3.51
N ASN A 51 -2.94 0.69 2.94
CA ASN A 51 -4.39 0.63 3.08
C ASN A 51 -4.77 -0.25 4.28
N ASP A 52 -5.19 0.40 5.35
CA ASP A 52 -5.63 -0.25 6.58
C ASP A 52 -7.17 -0.50 6.59
N CYS A 53 -7.78 -0.60 5.40
CA CYS A 53 -9.20 -0.87 5.21
C CYS A 53 -9.43 -2.17 4.43
N GLN A 54 -10.41 -2.98 4.86
CA GLN A 54 -10.79 -4.21 4.17
C GLN A 54 -11.91 -4.03 3.12
N ARG A 55 -12.52 -2.84 3.03
CA ARG A 55 -13.73 -2.61 2.24
C ARG A 55 -13.50 -1.78 0.98
N PHE A 56 -12.42 -1.01 0.96
CA PHE A 56 -12.12 -0.07 -0.11
C PHE A 56 -10.73 -0.36 -0.67
N GLU A 57 -10.60 -0.19 -1.98
CA GLU A 57 -9.32 0.12 -2.59
C GLU A 57 -9.21 1.64 -2.71
N PHE A 58 -7.98 2.17 -2.63
CA PHE A 58 -7.75 3.59 -2.73
C PHE A 58 -7.02 3.92 -4.02
N HIS A 59 -7.62 4.80 -4.82
CA HIS A 59 -7.00 5.33 -6.02
C HIS A 59 -6.35 6.65 -5.62
N VAL A 60 -5.02 6.66 -5.59
CA VAL A 60 -4.22 7.79 -5.15
C VAL A 60 -3.67 8.51 -6.37
N LYS A 61 -3.87 9.83 -6.44
CA LYS A 61 -3.24 10.72 -7.40
C LYS A 61 -2.50 11.81 -6.63
N VAL A 62 -1.20 11.97 -6.87
CA VAL A 62 -0.41 13.06 -6.31
C VAL A 62 0.16 13.89 -7.44
N THR A 63 -0.06 15.20 -7.38
CA THR A 63 0.58 16.18 -8.25
C THR A 63 1.70 16.85 -7.46
N PHE A 64 2.93 16.72 -7.93
CA PHE A 64 4.14 17.31 -7.37
C PHE A 64 4.46 18.63 -8.04
N GLY A 65 4.95 19.60 -7.26
CA GLY A 65 5.35 20.91 -7.75
C GLY A 65 6.53 20.81 -8.74
N SER A 66 6.62 21.78 -9.63
CA SER A 66 7.63 21.88 -10.70
C SER A 66 9.09 21.91 -10.21
N ASN A 67 9.31 22.24 -8.94
CA ASN A 67 10.64 22.23 -8.33
C ASN A 67 11.06 20.86 -7.79
N SER A 68 10.18 19.86 -7.82
CA SER A 68 10.52 18.49 -7.41
C SER A 68 11.48 17.86 -8.41
N ARG A 69 12.50 17.15 -7.92
CA ARG A 69 13.57 16.58 -8.76
C ARG A 69 13.81 15.11 -8.45
N ASN A 70 14.44 14.43 -9.41
CA ASN A 70 14.84 13.04 -9.29
C ASN A 70 13.68 12.10 -8.93
N LEU A 71 12.44 12.44 -9.33
CA LEU A 71 11.27 11.63 -9.03
C LEU A 71 11.30 10.35 -9.87
N GLN A 72 11.23 9.22 -9.18
CA GLN A 72 11.16 7.88 -9.75
C GLN A 72 9.89 7.19 -9.24
N ALA A 73 9.14 6.57 -10.15
CA ALA A 73 8.02 5.71 -9.78
C ALA A 73 8.55 4.40 -9.17
N LEU A 74 7.89 3.94 -8.10
CA LEU A 74 8.16 2.66 -7.48
C LEU A 74 6.96 1.72 -7.67
N GLY A 75 7.24 0.41 -7.67
CA GLY A 75 6.22 -0.63 -7.73
C GLY A 75 5.29 -0.47 -8.93
N ASN A 76 3.98 -0.39 -8.66
CA ASN A 76 2.92 -0.26 -9.67
C ASN A 76 2.55 1.21 -9.97
N THR A 77 3.36 2.16 -9.52
CA THR A 77 3.05 3.59 -9.68
C THR A 77 3.27 4.05 -11.11
N TYR A 78 2.27 4.74 -11.65
CA TYR A 78 2.41 5.47 -12.90
C TYR A 78 2.87 6.90 -12.61
N LEU A 79 3.96 7.35 -13.25
CA LEU A 79 4.49 8.71 -13.13
C LEU A 79 4.58 9.35 -14.52
N ALA A 80 4.09 10.57 -14.66
CA ALA A 80 4.19 11.36 -15.89
C ALA A 80 4.37 12.85 -15.58
N GLU A 81 4.93 13.60 -16.52
CA GLU A 81 4.99 15.07 -16.43
C GLU A 81 3.58 15.68 -16.57
N ASP A 82 3.33 16.73 -15.79
CA ASP A 82 2.08 17.49 -15.90
C ASP A 82 2.21 18.55 -17.03
N PRO A 83 1.21 18.72 -17.91
CA PRO A 83 1.22 19.77 -18.92
C PRO A 83 1.40 21.20 -18.38
N GLU A 84 0.98 21.46 -17.14
CA GLU A 84 1.15 22.76 -16.46
C GLU A 84 2.52 22.90 -15.77
N GLY A 85 3.34 21.85 -15.84
CA GLY A 85 4.65 21.73 -15.21
C GLY A 85 4.61 20.91 -13.91
N GLY A 86 5.71 20.21 -13.63
CA GLY A 86 5.81 19.27 -12.50
C GLY A 86 5.45 17.85 -12.90
N TRP A 87 4.97 17.06 -11.93
CA TRP A 87 4.80 15.61 -12.09
C TRP A 87 3.50 15.11 -11.48
N VAL A 88 2.88 14.12 -12.11
CA VAL A 88 1.70 13.43 -11.59
C VAL A 88 2.02 11.95 -11.41
N ALA A 89 1.87 11.47 -10.19
CA ALA A 89 1.95 10.05 -9.86
C ALA A 89 0.58 9.48 -9.49
N LYS A 90 0.31 8.24 -9.91
CA LYS A 90 -0.94 7.52 -9.65
C LYS A 90 -0.68 6.09 -9.23
N THR A 91 -1.40 5.60 -8.22
CA THR A 91 -1.36 4.19 -7.82
C THR A 91 -2.70 3.75 -7.25
N ILE A 92 -2.93 2.43 -7.19
CA ILE A 92 -4.09 1.81 -6.54
C ILE A 92 -3.58 1.00 -5.36
N VAL A 93 -4.08 1.30 -4.16
CA VAL A 93 -3.66 0.65 -2.91
C VAL A 93 -4.76 -0.28 -2.43
N TYR A 94 -4.49 -1.57 -2.51
CA TYR A 94 -5.45 -2.61 -2.16
C TYR A 94 -5.52 -2.89 -0.65
N PRO A 95 -6.64 -3.44 -0.15
CA PRO A 95 -6.83 -3.78 1.25
C PRO A 95 -5.68 -4.53 1.93
N GLY A 96 -5.15 -3.99 3.02
CA GLY A 96 -4.07 -4.59 3.80
C GLY A 96 -2.74 -4.66 3.06
N LYS A 97 -2.58 -3.93 1.94
CA LYS A 97 -1.36 -3.87 1.15
C LYS A 97 -0.64 -2.55 1.35
N THR A 98 0.67 -2.63 1.20
CA THR A 98 1.58 -1.50 1.08
C THR A 98 1.98 -1.38 -0.38
N GLU A 99 1.82 -0.20 -0.97
CA GLU A 99 2.30 0.08 -2.33
C GLU A 99 3.38 1.16 -2.25
N PRO A 100 4.64 0.83 -2.61
CA PRO A 100 5.67 1.83 -2.87
C PRO A 100 5.20 2.80 -3.94
N PHE A 101 5.41 4.09 -3.73
CA PHE A 101 4.83 5.13 -4.56
C PHE A 101 5.90 5.84 -5.41
N ILE A 102 6.71 6.68 -4.77
CA ILE A 102 7.78 7.42 -5.44
C ILE A 102 9.05 7.41 -4.61
N GLN A 103 10.16 7.75 -5.25
CA GLN A 103 11.41 8.13 -4.62
C GLN A 103 11.92 9.42 -5.24
N GLY A 104 12.45 10.35 -4.44
CA GLY A 104 13.09 11.57 -4.92
C GLY A 104 12.82 12.80 -4.07
N ASP A 105 13.26 13.96 -4.56
CA ASP A 105 13.21 15.21 -3.83
C ASP A 105 11.87 15.92 -4.11
N VAL A 106 10.93 15.81 -3.17
CA VAL A 106 9.59 16.41 -3.28
C VAL A 106 9.58 17.84 -2.77
N VAL A 107 9.20 18.80 -3.62
CA VAL A 107 9.03 20.22 -3.25
C VAL A 107 7.61 20.67 -3.56
N GLY A 108 6.76 20.61 -2.53
CA GLY A 108 5.33 20.91 -2.62
C GLY A 108 4.54 19.84 -3.38
N PHE A 109 3.35 19.50 -2.88
CA PHE A 109 2.49 18.50 -3.52
C PHE A 109 1.02 18.71 -3.16
N ASN A 110 0.14 18.16 -3.98
CA ASN A 110 -1.28 18.02 -3.70
C ASN A 110 -1.70 16.56 -3.94
N SER A 111 -2.41 15.96 -3.00
CA SER A 111 -2.89 14.58 -3.10
C SER A 111 -4.41 14.53 -3.16
N VAL A 112 -4.94 13.86 -4.17
CA VAL A 112 -6.35 13.50 -4.29
C VAL A 112 -6.47 11.98 -4.14
N VAL A 113 -7.33 11.55 -3.22
CA VAL A 113 -7.56 10.13 -2.94
C VAL A 113 -9.03 9.81 -3.07
N ASN A 114 -9.34 8.77 -3.85
CA ASN A 114 -10.69 8.25 -4.00
C ASN A 114 -10.80 6.85 -3.38
N ALA A 115 -11.76 6.68 -2.48
CA ALA A 115 -12.09 5.38 -1.90
C ALA A 115 -13.13 4.68 -2.78
N VAL A 116 -12.76 3.55 -3.40
CA VAL A 116 -13.64 2.78 -4.26
C VAL A 116 -14.04 1.48 -3.55
N LEU A 117 -15.34 1.18 -3.51
CA LEU A 117 -15.83 -0.07 -2.93
C LEU A 117 -15.28 -1.27 -3.70
N LEU A 118 -14.76 -2.26 -2.99
CA LEU A 118 -14.31 -3.50 -3.61
C LEU A 118 -15.47 -4.20 -4.33
N THR A 119 -15.31 -4.35 -5.64
CA THR A 119 -16.25 -5.12 -6.47
C THR A 119 -16.14 -6.61 -6.18
N THR A 120 -17.12 -7.39 -6.67
CA THR A 120 -17.15 -8.84 -6.53
C THR A 120 -15.92 -9.50 -7.17
N GLU A 121 -15.45 -8.99 -8.31
CA GLU A 121 -14.27 -9.50 -9.04
C GLU A 121 -12.99 -9.46 -8.20
N TYR A 122 -12.74 -8.37 -7.45
CA TYR A 122 -11.58 -8.31 -6.57
C TYR A 122 -11.65 -9.35 -5.44
N LYS A 123 -12.84 -9.58 -4.88
CA LYS A 123 -13.05 -10.60 -3.85
C LYS A 123 -12.80 -12.01 -4.40
N GLU A 124 -13.09 -12.24 -5.67
CA GLU A 124 -12.82 -13.50 -6.36
C GLU A 124 -11.33 -13.68 -6.59
N ARG A 125 -10.63 -12.67 -7.11
CA ARG A 125 -9.17 -12.70 -7.27
C ARG A 125 -8.43 -12.97 -5.95
N CYS A 126 -8.81 -12.30 -4.86
CA CYS A 126 -8.24 -12.59 -3.54
C CYS A 126 -8.53 -14.02 -3.04
N LYS A 127 -9.70 -14.60 -3.37
CA LYS A 127 -9.99 -16.00 -3.03
C LYS A 127 -9.11 -16.95 -3.84
N GLU A 128 -8.88 -16.64 -5.11
CA GLU A 128 -8.01 -17.42 -5.98
C GLU A 128 -6.56 -17.34 -5.53
N GLU A 129 -6.03 -16.16 -5.22
CA GLU A 129 -4.69 -15.97 -4.67
C GLU A 129 -4.51 -16.73 -3.34
N LYS A 130 -5.50 -16.69 -2.45
CA LYS A 130 -5.46 -17.48 -1.19
C LYS A 130 -5.49 -18.98 -1.45
N LYS A 131 -6.29 -19.45 -2.43
CA LYS A 131 -6.32 -20.86 -2.84
C LYS A 131 -5.00 -21.28 -3.47
N ALA A 132 -4.42 -20.43 -4.32
CA ALA A 132 -3.14 -20.67 -4.98
C ALA A 132 -2.00 -20.70 -3.96
N ALA A 133 -1.94 -19.74 -3.03
CA ALA A 133 -0.96 -19.73 -1.95
C ALA A 133 -1.08 -20.97 -1.05
N LYS A 134 -2.30 -21.40 -0.70
CA LYS A 134 -2.52 -22.62 0.09
C LYS A 134 -2.13 -23.88 -0.68
N LYS A 135 -2.37 -23.91 -1.99
CA LYS A 135 -1.95 -25.02 -2.86
C LYS A 135 -0.42 -25.07 -2.96
N ALA A 136 0.24 -23.95 -3.20
CA ALA A 136 1.70 -23.84 -3.28
C ALA A 136 2.38 -24.24 -1.96
N ALA A 137 1.84 -23.82 -0.82
CA ALA A 137 2.35 -24.23 0.49
C ALA A 137 2.23 -25.75 0.71
N LYS A 138 1.12 -26.36 0.26
CA LYS A 138 0.89 -27.80 0.38
C LYS A 138 1.75 -28.63 -0.58
N GLU A 139 2.06 -28.10 -1.76
CA GLU A 139 2.97 -28.74 -2.73
C GLU A 139 4.42 -28.66 -2.27
N ALA A 140 4.86 -27.56 -1.66
CA ALA A 140 6.18 -27.44 -1.03
C ALA A 140 6.36 -28.48 0.09
N GLU A 141 5.40 -28.57 1.01
CA GLU A 141 5.43 -29.53 2.14
C GLU A 141 5.48 -31.00 1.67
N ASN A 142 4.80 -31.32 0.57
CA ASN A 142 4.76 -32.68 0.02
C ASN A 142 6.04 -33.04 -0.79
N SER A 143 6.87 -32.07 -1.15
CA SER A 143 8.13 -32.29 -1.89
C SER A 143 9.34 -32.53 -0.97
N ASP A 144 9.31 -32.01 0.25
CA ASP A 144 10.37 -32.22 1.25
C ASP A 144 10.32 -33.64 1.86
N GLU A 145 9.15 -34.28 1.95
CA GLU A 145 9.03 -35.67 2.44
C GLU A 145 9.61 -36.72 1.47
N LEU A 146 9.63 -36.47 0.16
CA LEU A 146 10.17 -37.41 -0.83
C LEU A 146 11.70 -37.39 -0.94
N GLY A 147 12.36 -36.34 -0.40
CA GLY A 147 13.82 -36.20 -0.39
C GLY A 147 14.53 -36.93 0.75
N SER A 148 13.81 -37.35 1.80
CA SER A 148 14.40 -37.97 3.01
C SER A 148 14.42 -39.50 3.00
N SER A 149 13.95 -40.18 1.94
CA SER A 149 13.88 -41.65 1.88
C SER A 149 15.01 -42.31 1.08
N ALA A 150 16.05 -41.56 0.69
CA ALA A 150 17.19 -42.08 -0.05
C ALA A 150 18.51 -41.80 0.68
N ARG A 151 18.79 -42.58 1.74
CA ARG A 151 20.15 -42.91 2.22
C ARG A 151 20.13 -44.07 3.18
#